data_AF-A0A5N4EMN4-F1
#
_entry.id   AF-A0A5N4EMN4-F1
#
_cell.length_a   1.000
_cell.length_b   1.000
_cell.length_c   1.000
_cell.angle_alpha   90.00
_cell.angle_beta   90.00
_cell.angle_gamma   90.00
#
_symmetry.space_group_name_H-M   'P 1'
#
loop_
_entity.id
_entity.type
_entity.pdbx_description
1 polymer ?
#
loop_
_entity_poly.entity_id
_entity_poly.type
_entity_poly.pdbx_seq_one_letter_code
_entity_poly.pdbx_strand_id
1 'polypeptide(L)'
;MSEEGKLKRLLKTLRGPAREVMLLLQAAIPNLSVADFLHAMKLVFGESESSVTSHGKFFNTLQAQGEKASLYVIRLEVQLQNAIQAGVIA
;
A
#
# COMPACT_ATOMS: atom_id res chain seq x y z
N MET A 1 -2.69 23.08 -5.29
CA MET A 1 -2.96 22.32 -6.53
C MET A 1 -4.43 21.94 -6.56
N SER A 2 -5.11 22.07 -7.70
CA SER A 2 -6.51 21.62 -7.85
C SER A 2 -6.63 20.09 -7.83
N GLU A 3 -7.82 19.56 -7.52
CA GLU A 3 -8.11 18.12 -7.58
C GLU A 3 -7.82 17.54 -8.97
N GLU A 4 -8.27 18.22 -10.03
CA GLU A 4 -7.96 17.85 -11.41
C GLU A 4 -6.45 17.76 -11.65
N GLY A 5 -5.67 18.71 -11.11
CA GLY A 5 -4.22 18.70 -11.20
C GLY A 5 -3.59 17.51 -10.47
N LYS A 6 -4.14 17.10 -9.32
CA LYS A 6 -3.69 15.91 -8.58
C LYS A 6 -4.04 14.63 -9.35
N LEU A 7 -5.26 14.50 -9.86
CA LEU A 7 -5.69 13.35 -10.66
C LEU A 7 -4.87 13.21 -11.95
N LYS A 8 -4.58 14.31 -12.64
CA LYS A 8 -3.72 14.28 -13.83
C LYS A 8 -2.30 13.82 -13.52
N ARG A 9 -1.75 14.17 -12.35
CA ARG A 9 -0.44 13.65 -11.92
C ARG A 9 -0.52 12.17 -11.55
N LEU A 10 -1.58 11.76 -10.87
CA LEU A 10 -1.80 10.37 -10.50
C LEU A 10 -1.92 9.48 -11.75
N LEU A 11 -2.71 9.89 -12.75
CA LEU A 11 -2.86 9.16 -14.00
C LEU A 11 -1.53 8.90 -14.73
N LYS A 12 -0.54 9.80 -14.57
CA LYS A 12 0.79 9.64 -15.17
C LYS A 12 1.64 8.57 -14.49
N THR A 13 1.38 8.26 -13.22
CA THR A 13 2.15 7.25 -12.46
C THR A 13 1.54 5.87 -12.58
N LEU A 14 0.23 5.77 -12.82
CA LEU A 14 -0.48 4.51 -12.92
C LEU A 14 -0.19 3.78 -14.24
N ARG A 15 -0.12 2.45 -14.16
CA ARG A 15 0.04 1.53 -15.30
C ARG A 15 -0.89 0.34 -15.18
N GLY A 16 -1.11 -0.34 -16.31
CA GLY A 16 -1.91 -1.57 -16.37
C GLY A 16 -3.32 -1.40 -15.78
N PRO A 17 -3.83 -2.39 -15.04
CA PRO A 17 -5.18 -2.39 -14.48
C PRO A 17 -5.50 -1.17 -13.61
N ALA A 18 -4.52 -0.64 -12.86
CA ALA A 18 -4.73 0.53 -12.01
C ALA A 18 -5.07 1.79 -12.84
N ARG A 19 -4.47 1.92 -14.03
CA ARG A 19 -4.75 3.02 -14.95
C ARG A 19 -6.13 2.87 -15.59
N GLU A 20 -6.52 1.64 -15.94
CA GLU A 20 -7.85 1.36 -16.50
C GLU A 20 -8.96 1.70 -15.52
N VAL A 21 -8.81 1.30 -14.25
CA VAL A 21 -9.74 1.66 -13.17
C VAL A 21 -9.88 3.17 -13.05
N MET A 22 -8.78 3.92 -13.11
CA MET A 22 -8.85 5.39 -13.04
C MET A 22 -9.66 6.01 -14.19
N LEU A 23 -9.45 5.53 -15.42
CA LEU A 23 -10.17 6.04 -16.59
C LEU A 23 -11.66 5.72 -16.52
N LEU A 24 -12.02 4.52 -16.06
CA LEU A 24 -13.42 4.12 -15.86
C LEU A 24 -14.10 4.98 -14.78
N LEU A 25 -13.41 5.24 -13.66
CA LEU A 25 -13.95 6.08 -12.59
C LEU A 25 -14.13 7.53 -13.03
N GLN A 26 -13.19 8.09 -13.81
CA GLN A 26 -13.34 9.44 -14.37
C GLN A 26 -14.52 9.54 -15.35
N ALA A 27 -14.78 8.48 -16.12
CA ALA A 27 -15.93 8.45 -17.02
C ALA A 27 -17.27 8.30 -16.27
N ALA A 28 -17.28 7.58 -15.15
CA ALA A 28 -18.49 7.32 -14.36
C ALA A 28 -18.83 8.43 -13.35
N ILE A 29 -17.83 9.17 -12.85
CA ILE A 29 -17.97 10.11 -11.73
C ILE A 29 -17.43 11.50 -12.15
N PRO A 30 -18.32 12.44 -12.55
CA PRO A 30 -17.92 13.74 -13.09
C PRO A 30 -17.10 14.65 -12.16
N ASN A 31 -17.19 14.42 -10.84
CA ASN A 31 -16.45 15.16 -9.81
C ASN A 31 -15.59 14.24 -8.96
N LEU A 32 -15.01 13.20 -9.57
CA LEU A 32 -14.14 12.25 -8.88
C LEU A 32 -13.08 13.00 -8.07
N SER A 33 -13.02 12.80 -6.76
CA SER A 33 -11.93 13.32 -5.94
C SER A 33 -10.77 12.32 -5.89
N VAL A 34 -9.58 12.79 -5.47
CA VAL A 34 -8.46 11.88 -5.20
C VAL A 34 -8.82 10.87 -4.11
N ALA A 35 -9.61 11.27 -3.11
CA ALA A 35 -10.03 10.38 -2.03
C ALA A 35 -10.93 9.25 -2.54
N ASP A 36 -11.90 9.57 -3.41
CA ASP A 36 -12.78 8.57 -4.03
C ASP A 36 -11.98 7.57 -4.86
N PHE A 37 -11.01 8.06 -5.63
CA PHE A 37 -10.13 7.20 -6.41
C PHE A 37 -9.31 6.27 -5.50
N LEU A 38 -8.67 6.79 -4.47
CA LEU A 38 -7.89 5.97 -3.53
C LEU A 38 -8.76 4.94 -2.80
N HIS A 39 -9.99 5.30 -2.47
CA HIS A 39 -10.96 4.36 -1.88
C HIS A 39 -11.32 3.24 -2.86
N ALA A 40 -11.63 3.57 -4.11
CA ALA A 40 -11.93 2.57 -5.14
C ALA A 40 -10.73 1.64 -5.40
N MET A 41 -9.51 2.16 -5.38
CA MET A 41 -8.29 1.36 -5.51
C MET A 41 -8.17 0.32 -4.39
N LYS A 42 -8.51 0.67 -3.15
CA LYS A 42 -8.55 -0.28 -2.03
C LYS A 42 -9.60 -1.37 -2.23
N LEU A 43 -10.76 -1.03 -2.79
CA LEU A 43 -11.82 -2.01 -3.07
C LEU A 43 -11.43 -2.99 -4.18
N VAL A 44 -10.76 -2.51 -5.23
CA VAL A 44 -10.40 -3.32 -6.40
C VAL A 44 -9.13 -4.15 -6.16
N PHE A 45 -8.10 -3.55 -5.57
CA PHE A 45 -6.78 -4.17 -5.42
C PHE A 45 -6.49 -4.67 -4.01
N GLY A 46 -7.40 -4.43 -3.06
CA GLY A 46 -7.19 -4.70 -1.64
C GLY A 46 -6.55 -3.51 -0.91
N GLU A 47 -6.70 -3.50 0.41
CA GLU A 47 -5.94 -2.57 1.25
C GLU A 47 -4.47 -2.95 1.32
N SER A 48 -3.62 -1.96 1.63
CA SER A 48 -2.28 -2.24 2.14
C SER A 48 -2.38 -3.15 3.36
N GLU A 49 -1.32 -3.92 3.61
CA GLU A 49 -1.21 -4.83 4.76
C GLU A 49 -1.87 -4.27 6.04
N SER A 50 -2.83 -5.01 6.57
CA SER A 50 -3.54 -4.65 7.79
C SER A 50 -2.61 -4.62 9.00
N SER A 51 -3.01 -3.93 10.06
CA SER A 51 -2.30 -3.99 11.35
C SER A 51 -2.17 -5.42 11.89
N VAL A 52 -3.20 -6.25 11.69
CA VAL A 52 -3.20 -7.66 12.14
C VAL A 52 -2.17 -8.49 11.37
N THR A 53 -2.10 -8.35 10.04
CA THR A 53 -1.11 -9.08 9.24
C THR A 53 0.31 -8.59 9.48
N SER A 54 0.50 -7.27 9.67
CA SER A 54 1.79 -6.67 10.02
C SER A 54 2.28 -7.12 11.41
N HIS A 55 1.39 -7.20 12.40
CA HIS A 55 1.70 -7.77 13.72
C HIS A 55 2.17 -9.21 13.59
N GLY A 56 1.39 -10.05 12.90
CA GLY A 56 1.74 -11.45 12.69
C GLY A 56 3.10 -11.62 12.01
N LYS A 57 3.38 -10.87 10.95
CA LYS A 57 4.66 -10.94 10.22
C LYS A 57 5.84 -10.52 11.08
N PHE A 58 5.72 -9.43 11.84
CA PHE A 58 6.81 -8.97 12.70
C PHE A 58 7.12 -9.98 13.81
N PHE A 59 6.13 -10.34 14.62
CA PHE A 59 6.34 -11.24 15.77
C PHE A 59 6.73 -12.67 15.37
N ASN A 60 6.37 -13.11 14.16
CA ASN A 60 6.76 -14.42 13.63
C ASN A 60 7.98 -14.36 12.71
N THR A 61 8.66 -13.22 12.59
CA THR A 61 9.96 -13.16 11.90
C THR A 61 11.03 -13.71 12.83
N LEU A 62 11.14 -15.04 12.86
CA LEU A 62 12.20 -15.76 13.54
C LEU A 62 13.39 -15.98 12.59
N GLN A 63 14.57 -16.17 13.17
CA GLN A 63 15.75 -16.57 12.40
C GLN A 63 15.57 -18.01 11.92
N ALA A 64 15.67 -18.22 10.60
CA ALA A 64 15.55 -19.56 10.04
C ALA A 64 16.81 -20.39 10.32
N GLN A 65 16.67 -21.72 10.35
CA GLN A 65 17.82 -22.60 10.51
C GLN A 65 18.82 -22.40 9.36
N GLY A 66 20.09 -22.16 9.70
CA GLY A 66 21.15 -21.89 8.73
C GLY A 66 21.18 -20.46 8.16
N GLU A 67 20.25 -19.60 8.58
CA GLU A 67 20.28 -18.19 8.21
C GLU A 67 21.40 -17.45 8.94
N LYS A 68 22.15 -16.62 8.21
CA LYS A 68 23.13 -15.70 8.82
C LYS A 68 22.39 -14.63 9.62
N ALA A 69 22.88 -14.34 10.83
CA ALA A 69 22.29 -13.31 11.70
C ALA A 69 22.12 -11.95 11.01
N SER A 70 23.06 -11.56 10.14
CA SER A 70 22.96 -10.30 9.38
C SER A 70 21.76 -10.27 8.42
N LEU A 71 21.46 -11.38 7.74
CA LEU A 71 20.31 -11.48 6.85
C LEU A 71 18.99 -11.50 7.62
N TYR A 72 18.99 -12.19 8.77
CA TYR A 72 17.87 -12.19 9.69
C TYR A 72 17.52 -10.77 10.16
N VAL A 73 18.50 -10.01 10.64
CA VAL A 73 18.28 -8.63 11.13
C VAL A 73 17.75 -7.72 10.02
N ILE A 74 18.24 -7.87 8.78
CA ILE A 74 17.70 -7.10 7.64
C ILE A 74 16.21 -7.42 7.41
N ARG A 75 15.82 -8.70 7.43
CA ARG A 75 14.40 -9.06 7.27
C ARG A 75 13.56 -8.54 8.45
N LEU A 76 14.08 -8.66 9.67
CA LEU A 76 13.41 -8.19 10.88
C LEU A 76 13.17 -6.68 10.83
N GLU A 77 14.16 -5.90 10.41
CA GLU A 77 14.03 -4.45 10.23
C GLU A 77 12.92 -4.10 9.24
N VAL A 78 12.84 -4.80 8.10
CA VAL A 78 11.76 -4.58 7.12
C VAL A 78 10.39 -4.83 7.77
N GLN A 79 10.23 -5.90 8.55
CA GLN A 79 8.94 -6.16 9.21
C GLN A 79 8.66 -5.17 10.36
N LEU A 80 9.69 -4.68 11.05
CA LEU A 80 9.54 -3.64 12.08
C LEU A 80 8.99 -2.35 11.46
N GLN A 81 9.57 -1.90 10.35
CA GLN A 81 9.10 -0.70 9.65
C GLN A 81 7.64 -0.85 9.17
N ASN A 82 7.28 -2.03 8.65
CA ASN A 82 5.89 -2.32 8.30
C ASN A 82 4.95 -2.26 9.52
N ALA A 83 5.39 -2.80 10.67
CA ALA A 83 4.61 -2.78 11.91
C ALA A 83 4.41 -1.35 12.45
N ILE A 84 5.44 -0.51 12.40
CA ILE A 84 5.36 0.92 12.76
C ILE A 84 4.38 1.64 11.83
N GLN A 85 4.51 1.45 10.52
CA GLN A 85 3.65 2.10 9.53
C GLN A 85 2.18 1.66 9.66
N ALA A 86 1.95 0.41 10.05
CA ALA A 86 0.61 -0.12 10.31
C ALA A 86 0.08 0.23 11.72
N GLY A 87 0.82 1.00 12.53
CA GLY A 87 0.41 1.42 13.87
C GLY A 87 0.37 0.30 14.91
N VAL A 88 1.11 -0.79 14.68
CA VAL A 88 1.19 -1.95 15.59
C VAL A 88 2.14 -1.68 16.75
N ILE A 89 3.22 -0.93 16.49
CA ILE A 89 4.29 -0.61 17.45
C ILE A 89 4.47 0.91 17.45
N ALA A 90 4.67 1.48 18.64
CA ALA A 90 4.82 2.92 18.89
C ALA A 90 6.30 3.30 19.11
#